data_AF-A0A9W5X4I0-F1
#
_entry.id   AF-A0A9W5X4I0-F1
#
_cell.length_a   1.000
_cell.length_b   1.000
_cell.length_c   1.000
_cell.angle_alpha   90.00
_cell.angle_beta   90.00
_cell.angle_gamma   90.00
#
_symmetry.space_group_name_H-M   'P 1'
#
loop_
_entity.id
_entity.type
_entity.pdbx_description
1 polymer ?
#
loop_
_entity_poly.entity_id
_entity_poly.type
_entity_poly.pdbx_seq_one_letter_code
_entity_poly.pdbx_strand_id
1 'polypeptide(L)'
;MSEPRKSRQSRNKWKRLFYGLLSLNVLIVIMLILFIFWPVSDTAVPEPDSKNAQEGSEFIVRTTKQNLNDLVNAYIDKLLNDSKHHYRVSLEDDVHLIGELPVFSTTVPLSVHLEPIVQDDGNVVLKQKSISVGLLELPNRKIMEYMKKYLPMPDWVTIDPKNEEIYVAVKDMEIKSNFQVSIDRFDLEANDIAFKIEIPYETLGIELAKLY
;
A
#
# COMPACT_ATOMS: atom_id res chain seq x y z
N MET A 1 -69.56 50.51 1.82
CA MET A 1 -68.67 50.32 0.65
C MET A 1 -67.58 49.35 1.08
N SER A 2 -67.66 48.09 0.64
CA SER A 2 -66.86 46.96 1.13
C SER A 2 -65.51 46.84 0.42
N GLU A 3 -64.45 46.57 1.20
CA GLU A 3 -63.06 46.39 0.75
C GLU A 3 -62.87 45.16 -0.16
N PRO A 4 -61.92 45.19 -1.12
CA PRO A 4 -61.49 43.99 -1.81
C PRO A 4 -60.39 43.27 -1.01
N ARG A 5 -60.69 42.05 -0.52
CA ARG A 5 -59.70 41.12 0.04
C ARG A 5 -58.80 40.58 -1.06
N LYS A 6 -57.53 41.00 -1.05
CA LYS A 6 -56.45 40.50 -1.91
C LYS A 6 -56.16 39.04 -1.56
N SER A 7 -56.46 38.12 -2.48
CA SER A 7 -56.31 36.69 -2.26
C SER A 7 -54.82 36.29 -2.21
N ARG A 8 -54.46 35.59 -1.13
CA ARG A 8 -53.11 35.13 -0.79
C ARG A 8 -52.76 33.92 -1.66
N GLN A 9 -52.19 34.14 -2.84
CA GLN A 9 -51.56 33.06 -3.63
C GLN A 9 -50.25 32.62 -2.97
N SER A 10 -50.31 31.67 -2.03
CA SER A 10 -49.10 31.05 -1.46
C SER A 10 -49.17 29.52 -1.41
N ARG A 11 -50.00 28.87 -2.24
CA ARG A 11 -50.24 27.42 -2.10
C ARG A 11 -49.18 26.49 -2.72
N ASN A 12 -48.25 26.99 -3.55
CA ASN A 12 -47.30 26.11 -4.26
C ASN A 12 -45.81 26.42 -4.03
N LYS A 13 -45.46 27.51 -3.31
CA LYS A 13 -44.04 27.89 -3.09
C LYS A 13 -43.32 26.88 -2.19
N TRP A 14 -43.97 26.38 -1.14
CA TRP A 14 -43.38 25.40 -0.22
C TRP A 14 -43.11 24.05 -0.89
N LYS A 15 -44.04 23.57 -1.73
CA LYS A 15 -43.85 22.34 -2.53
C LYS A 15 -42.65 22.47 -3.48
N ARG A 16 -42.48 23.63 -4.12
CA ARG A 16 -41.34 23.90 -5.03
C ARG A 16 -40.01 23.97 -4.27
N LEU A 17 -39.98 24.58 -3.09
CA LEU A 17 -38.80 24.58 -2.22
C LEU A 17 -38.46 23.17 -1.71
N PHE A 18 -39.47 22.36 -1.39
CA PHE A 18 -39.27 20.96 -0.99
C PHE A 18 -38.67 20.12 -2.12
N TYR A 19 -39.23 20.18 -3.33
CA TYR A 19 -38.67 19.45 -4.48
C TYR A 19 -37.29 19.98 -4.89
N GLY A 20 -37.03 21.28 -4.74
CA GLY A 20 -35.69 21.85 -4.94
C GLY A 20 -34.67 21.30 -3.94
N LEU A 21 -35.03 21.28 -2.65
CA LEU A 21 -34.18 20.72 -1.60
C LEU A 21 -33.96 19.20 -1.77
N LEU A 22 -35.01 18.47 -2.18
CA LEU A 22 -34.93 17.05 -2.47
C LEU A 22 -34.00 16.79 -3.66
N SER A 23 -34.16 17.54 -4.75
CA SER A 23 -33.29 17.44 -5.92
C SER A 23 -31.83 17.75 -5.58
N LEU A 24 -31.59 18.73 -4.70
CA LEU A 24 -30.24 19.07 -4.24
C LEU A 24 -29.64 17.95 -3.40
N ASN A 25 -30.40 17.36 -2.48
CA ASN A 25 -29.93 16.22 -1.68
C ASN A 25 -29.61 15.01 -2.55
N VAL A 26 -30.49 14.68 -3.50
CA VAL A 26 -30.27 13.60 -4.47
C VAL A 26 -29.01 13.86 -5.29
N LEU A 27 -28.81 15.09 -5.76
CA LEU A 27 -27.60 15.47 -6.50
C LEU A 27 -26.32 15.27 -5.66
N ILE A 28 -26.35 15.67 -4.38
CA ILE A 28 -25.21 15.49 -3.46
C ILE A 28 -24.90 14.00 -3.26
N VAL A 29 -25.93 13.17 -3.01
CA VAL A 29 -25.75 11.72 -2.84
C VAL A 29 -25.17 11.08 -4.10
N ILE A 30 -25.68 11.44 -5.29
CA ILE A 30 -25.15 10.95 -6.56
C ILE A 30 -23.68 11.38 -6.72
N MET A 31 -23.35 12.63 -6.41
CA MET A 31 -21.98 13.13 -6.51
C MET A 31 -21.02 12.38 -5.58
N LEU A 32 -21.45 12.07 -4.36
CA LEU A 32 -20.66 11.28 -3.41
C LEU A 32 -20.43 9.85 -3.92
N ILE A 33 -21.46 9.20 -4.46
CA ILE A 33 -21.34 7.86 -5.05
C ILE A 33 -20.32 7.88 -6.19
N LEU A 34 -20.46 8.82 -7.13
CA LEU A 34 -19.51 8.96 -8.25
C LEU A 34 -18.08 9.20 -7.78
N PHE A 35 -17.90 9.94 -6.68
CA PHE A 35 -16.58 10.22 -6.12
C PHE A 35 -15.94 8.99 -5.46
N ILE A 36 -16.73 8.16 -4.77
CA ILE A 36 -16.25 6.91 -4.14
C ILE A 36 -15.82 5.89 -5.20
N PHE A 37 -16.59 5.80 -6.29
CA PHE A 37 -16.31 4.88 -7.41
C PHE A 37 -15.44 5.49 -8.50
N TRP A 38 -14.85 6.67 -8.26
CA TRP A 38 -13.96 7.30 -9.23
C TRP A 38 -12.68 6.46 -9.41
N PRO A 39 -12.13 6.33 -10.64
CA PRO A 39 -10.90 5.60 -10.87
C PRO A 39 -9.75 6.14 -10.01
N VAL A 40 -9.00 5.21 -9.43
CA VAL A 40 -7.78 5.50 -8.66
C VAL A 40 -6.64 5.88 -9.59
N SER A 41 -5.68 6.64 -9.07
CA SER A 41 -4.49 7.06 -9.80
C SER A 41 -3.68 5.85 -10.32
N ASP A 42 -3.20 5.94 -11.56
CA ASP A 42 -2.25 4.97 -12.09
C ASP A 42 -0.92 5.10 -11.34
N THR A 43 -0.36 3.97 -10.93
CA THR A 43 0.93 3.90 -10.26
C THR A 43 1.94 3.28 -11.20
N ALA A 44 2.98 4.04 -11.52
CA ALA A 44 4.14 3.47 -12.20
C ALA A 44 4.85 2.55 -11.21
N VAL A 45 4.69 1.24 -11.40
CA VAL A 45 5.50 0.25 -10.73
C VAL A 45 6.86 0.23 -11.45
N PRO A 46 8.00 0.23 -10.72
CA PRO A 46 9.30 0.11 -11.35
C PRO A 46 9.33 -1.12 -12.26
N GLU A 47 9.75 -0.94 -13.51
CA GLU A 47 10.06 -2.09 -14.36
C GLU A 47 11.28 -2.83 -13.77
N PRO A 48 11.33 -4.16 -13.86
CA PRO A 48 12.45 -4.95 -13.36
C PRO A 48 13.73 -4.47 -14.05
N ASP A 49 14.55 -3.75 -13.30
CA ASP A 49 15.79 -3.20 -13.79
C ASP A 49 16.76 -4.37 -14.00
N SER A 50 17.03 -4.71 -15.26
CA SER A 50 18.03 -5.70 -15.62
C SER A 50 19.43 -5.10 -15.45
N LYS A 51 19.80 -4.77 -14.21
CA LYS A 51 21.17 -4.37 -13.90
C LYS A 51 22.06 -5.57 -14.25
N ASN A 52 23.00 -5.33 -15.17
CA ASN A 52 23.93 -6.34 -15.69
C ASN A 52 24.50 -7.17 -14.53
N ALA A 53 24.44 -8.49 -14.67
CA ALA A 53 25.07 -9.40 -13.72
C ALA A 53 26.55 -9.06 -13.60
N GLN A 54 26.93 -8.34 -12.54
CA GLN A 54 28.32 -8.13 -12.19
C GLN A 54 28.87 -9.45 -11.67
N GLU A 55 30.06 -9.83 -12.12
CA GLU A 55 30.70 -11.04 -11.61
C GLU A 55 30.91 -10.91 -10.09
N GLY A 56 30.45 -11.94 -9.38
CA GLY A 56 30.39 -11.94 -7.93
C GLY A 56 30.12 -13.33 -7.39
N SER A 57 30.18 -13.43 -6.07
CA SER A 57 29.80 -14.66 -5.36
C SER A 57 28.35 -14.56 -4.90
N GLU A 58 27.63 -15.67 -5.06
CA GLU A 58 26.24 -15.82 -4.63
C GLU A 58 26.18 -16.66 -3.35
N PHE A 59 25.39 -16.20 -2.38
CA PHE A 59 25.12 -16.90 -1.14
C PHE A 59 23.61 -17.04 -0.92
N ILE A 60 23.17 -18.24 -0.55
CA ILE A 60 21.79 -18.47 -0.12
C ILE A 60 21.74 -18.50 1.40
N VAL A 61 21.03 -17.53 1.98
CA VAL A 61 20.83 -17.42 3.42
C VAL A 61 19.41 -17.84 3.74
N ARG A 62 19.27 -18.92 4.53
CA ARG A 62 17.98 -19.38 5.04
C ARG A 62 17.67 -18.74 6.38
N THR A 63 16.42 -18.40 6.60
CA THR A 63 15.94 -17.86 7.88
C THR A 63 14.60 -18.47 8.27
N THR A 64 14.09 -18.07 9.43
CA THR A 64 12.74 -18.39 9.88
C THR A 64 11.83 -17.17 9.72
N LYS A 65 10.53 -17.44 9.62
CA LYS A 65 9.46 -16.46 9.65
C LYS A 65 9.56 -15.52 10.84
N GLN A 66 9.85 -16.05 12.03
CA GLN A 66 10.02 -15.26 13.24
C GLN A 66 11.19 -14.27 13.13
N ASN A 67 12.37 -14.74 12.71
CA ASN A 67 13.54 -13.87 12.58
C ASN A 67 13.32 -12.77 11.53
N LEU A 68 12.67 -13.12 10.41
CA LEU A 68 12.32 -12.13 9.40
C LEU A 68 11.29 -11.12 9.92
N ASN A 69 10.26 -11.60 10.63
CA ASN A 69 9.23 -10.75 11.22
C ASN A 69 9.85 -9.71 12.18
N ASP A 70 10.79 -10.15 13.03
CA ASP A 70 11.49 -9.28 13.96
C ASP A 70 12.36 -8.25 13.21
N LEU A 71 13.05 -8.67 12.14
CA LEU A 71 13.86 -7.78 11.31
C LEU A 71 13.01 -6.71 10.61
N VAL A 72 11.88 -7.11 10.03
CA VAL A 72 10.95 -6.20 9.35
C VAL A 72 10.40 -5.17 10.33
N ASN A 73 9.94 -5.60 11.51
CA ASN A 73 9.40 -4.68 12.52
C ASN A 73 10.47 -3.74 13.08
N ALA A 74 11.70 -4.21 13.30
CA ALA A 74 12.81 -3.34 13.70
C ALA A 74 13.13 -2.26 12.64
N TYR A 75 12.98 -2.58 11.36
CA TYR A 75 13.13 -1.59 10.28
C TYR A 75 11.97 -0.59 10.27
N ILE A 76 10.73 -1.06 10.42
CA ILE A 76 9.53 -0.20 10.48
C ILE A 76 9.63 0.77 11.66
N ASP A 77 10.01 0.30 12.85
CA ASP A 77 10.20 1.14 14.03
C ASP A 77 11.23 2.25 13.76
N LYS A 78 12.35 1.89 13.12
CA LYS A 78 13.37 2.86 12.73
C LYS A 78 12.84 3.89 11.72
N LEU A 79 12.07 3.46 10.72
CA LEU A 79 11.47 4.33 9.71
C LEU A 79 10.45 5.30 10.34
N LEU A 80 9.70 4.84 11.34
CA LEU A 80 8.61 5.57 11.96
C LEU A 80 9.03 6.42 13.17
N ASN A 81 10.29 6.35 13.63
CA ASN A 81 10.78 7.07 14.81
C ASN A 81 10.45 8.58 14.83
N ASP A 82 10.43 9.25 13.68
CA ASP A 82 10.12 10.68 13.55
C ASP A 82 8.66 10.96 13.09
N SER A 83 7.87 9.90 12.91
CA SER A 83 6.50 9.97 12.41
C SER A 83 5.48 9.85 13.55
N LYS A 84 4.27 10.37 13.33
CA LYS A 84 3.13 10.16 14.25
C LYS A 84 2.35 8.88 13.92
N HIS A 85 2.80 8.13 12.92
CA HIS A 85 2.13 6.96 12.40
C HIS A 85 2.74 5.71 13.01
N HIS A 86 1.92 4.72 13.31
CA HIS A 86 2.39 3.44 13.83
C HIS A 86 1.72 2.34 13.02
N TYR A 87 2.54 1.42 12.52
CA TYR A 87 2.08 0.15 11.98
C TYR A 87 3.14 -0.91 12.25
N ARG A 88 2.72 -2.16 12.15
CA ARG A 88 3.58 -3.34 12.28
C ARG A 88 3.15 -4.39 11.27
N VAL A 89 4.05 -5.32 11.02
CA VAL A 89 3.78 -6.49 10.18
C VAL A 89 3.84 -7.74 11.06
N SER A 90 2.91 -8.66 10.85
CA SER A 90 2.93 -10.02 11.39
C SER A 90 3.06 -10.98 10.22
N LEU A 91 4.10 -11.81 10.22
CA LEU A 91 4.23 -12.90 9.25
C LEU A 91 3.64 -14.17 9.86
N GLU A 92 2.43 -14.53 9.40
CA GLU A 92 1.70 -15.73 9.84
C GLU A 92 1.60 -16.70 8.66
N ASP A 93 0.39 -17.09 8.23
CA ASP A 93 0.21 -17.83 6.98
C ASP A 93 0.22 -16.88 5.77
N ASP A 94 -0.05 -15.59 6.02
CA ASP A 94 0.10 -14.50 5.08
C ASP A 94 0.85 -13.32 5.72
N VAL A 95 1.05 -12.24 4.95
CA VAL A 95 1.62 -10.99 5.45
C VAL A 95 0.48 -10.13 6.00
N HIS A 96 0.43 -9.98 7.32
CA HIS A 96 -0.60 -9.21 8.01
C HIS A 96 -0.06 -7.86 8.46
N LEU A 97 -0.48 -6.79 7.77
CA LEU A 97 -0.18 -5.41 8.16
C LEU A 97 -1.25 -4.91 9.12
N ILE A 98 -0.83 -4.44 10.29
CA ILE A 98 -1.70 -3.90 11.33
C ILE A 98 -1.24 -2.49 11.67
N GLY A 99 -2.13 -1.52 11.56
CA GLY A 99 -1.81 -0.13 11.84
C GLY A 99 -3.04 0.71 12.11
N GLU A 100 -2.91 2.01 11.91
CA GLU A 100 -4.00 2.96 12.05
C GLU A 100 -3.98 4.00 10.93
N LEU A 101 -5.18 4.41 10.50
CA LEU A 101 -5.36 5.46 9.51
C LEU A 101 -6.04 6.67 10.14
N PRO A 102 -5.54 7.89 9.91
CA PRO A 102 -6.28 9.09 10.30
C PRO A 102 -7.50 9.22 9.39
N VAL A 103 -8.70 9.28 9.95
CA VAL A 103 -9.95 9.50 9.20
C VAL A 103 -10.74 10.59 9.92
N PHE A 104 -10.97 11.70 9.22
CA PHE A 104 -11.51 12.95 9.80
C PHE A 104 -10.67 13.44 11.00
N SER A 105 -11.26 13.50 12.20
CA SER A 105 -10.60 13.93 13.43
C SER A 105 -10.26 12.76 14.37
N THR A 106 -10.28 11.52 13.85
CA THR A 106 -10.08 10.29 14.63
C THR A 106 -9.10 9.36 13.94
N THR A 107 -8.48 8.43 14.66
CA THR A 107 -7.75 7.30 14.06
C THR A 107 -8.62 6.06 14.11
N VAL A 108 -8.56 5.26 13.04
CA VAL A 108 -9.31 4.01 12.90
C VAL A 108 -8.34 2.86 12.67
N PRO A 109 -8.59 1.66 13.23
CA PRO A 109 -7.71 0.52 13.05
C PRO A 109 -7.72 0.04 11.60
N LEU A 110 -6.52 -0.20 11.06
CA LEU A 110 -6.26 -0.77 9.74
C LEU A 110 -5.75 -2.20 9.92
N SER A 111 -6.31 -3.14 9.17
CA SER A 111 -5.86 -4.52 9.08
C SER A 111 -5.86 -4.97 7.63
N VAL A 112 -4.71 -5.40 7.12
CA VAL A 112 -4.54 -5.83 5.73
C VAL A 112 -3.87 -7.19 5.70
N HIS A 113 -4.51 -8.16 5.06
CA HIS A 113 -3.93 -9.46 4.78
C HIS A 113 -3.46 -9.51 3.33
N LEU A 114 -2.20 -9.87 3.14
CA LEU A 114 -1.53 -9.84 1.84
C LEU A 114 -0.87 -11.19 1.57
N GLU A 115 -1.14 -11.75 0.39
CA GLU A 115 -0.48 -12.94 -0.12
C GLU A 115 0.85 -12.59 -0.78
N PRO A 116 1.98 -13.14 -0.33
CA PRO A 116 3.27 -12.89 -0.97
C PRO A 116 3.47 -13.75 -2.21
N ILE A 117 3.91 -13.11 -3.30
CA ILE A 117 4.23 -13.74 -4.58
C ILE A 117 5.63 -13.30 -5.00
N VAL A 118 6.59 -14.22 -4.92
CA VAL A 118 7.96 -13.99 -5.38
C VAL A 118 7.97 -13.88 -6.90
N GLN A 119 8.62 -12.83 -7.40
CA GLN A 119 8.80 -12.59 -8.83
C GLN A 119 10.12 -13.22 -9.31
N ASP A 120 10.23 -13.47 -10.61
CA ASP A 120 11.43 -14.07 -11.22
C ASP A 120 12.69 -13.21 -11.04
N ASP A 121 12.52 -11.90 -10.87
CA ASP A 121 13.59 -10.95 -10.58
C ASP A 121 13.98 -10.94 -9.09
N GLY A 122 13.34 -11.74 -8.24
CA GLY A 122 13.59 -11.82 -6.80
C GLY A 122 13.06 -10.63 -5.99
N ASN A 123 12.20 -9.80 -6.58
CA ASN A 123 11.32 -8.88 -5.85
C ASN A 123 10.05 -9.63 -5.39
N VAL A 124 9.21 -8.97 -4.59
CA VAL A 124 7.96 -9.56 -4.09
C VAL A 124 6.76 -8.67 -4.39
N VAL A 125 5.70 -9.29 -4.89
CA VAL A 125 4.37 -8.68 -4.98
C VAL A 125 3.54 -9.22 -3.82
N LEU A 126 3.00 -8.31 -3.01
CA LEU A 126 2.08 -8.61 -1.93
C LEU A 126 0.65 -8.33 -2.40
N LYS A 127 -0.09 -9.38 -2.74
CA LYS A 127 -1.45 -9.29 -3.27
C LYS A 127 -2.50 -9.22 -2.18
N GLN A 128 -3.38 -8.24 -2.24
CA GLN A 128 -4.40 -8.04 -1.21
C GLN A 128 -5.41 -9.20 -1.18
N LYS A 129 -5.51 -9.88 -0.02
CA LYS A 129 -6.52 -10.90 0.30
C LYS A 129 -7.74 -10.30 0.97
N SER A 130 -7.51 -9.57 2.06
CA SER A 130 -8.57 -8.80 2.75
C SER A 130 -8.02 -7.48 3.29
N ILE A 131 -8.90 -6.49 3.41
CA ILE A 131 -8.57 -5.20 3.99
C ILE A 131 -9.75 -4.70 4.82
N SER A 132 -9.47 -4.19 6.01
CA SER A 132 -10.48 -3.57 6.87
C SER A 132 -9.95 -2.29 7.49
N VAL A 133 -10.83 -1.30 7.56
CA VAL A 133 -10.58 0.00 8.19
C VAL A 133 -11.74 0.33 9.12
N GLY A 134 -11.61 -0.03 10.39
CA GLY A 134 -12.70 0.05 11.36
C GLY A 134 -14.00 -0.60 10.85
N LEU A 135 -15.08 0.17 10.82
CA LEU A 135 -16.40 -0.24 10.31
C LEU A 135 -16.72 0.37 8.94
N LEU A 136 -15.72 0.89 8.23
CA LEU A 136 -15.92 1.56 6.95
C LEU A 136 -16.01 0.53 5.82
N GLU A 137 -17.15 0.51 5.14
CA GLU A 137 -17.36 -0.29 3.93
C GLU A 137 -16.94 0.51 2.68
N LEU A 138 -15.63 0.59 2.46
CA LEU A 138 -15.05 1.27 1.29
C LEU A 138 -14.46 0.25 0.31
N PRO A 139 -14.45 0.56 -1.00
CA PRO A 139 -13.74 -0.28 -1.97
C PRO A 139 -12.26 -0.42 -1.61
N ASN A 140 -11.71 -1.63 -1.72
CA ASN A 140 -10.31 -1.95 -1.36
C ASN A 140 -9.31 -0.99 -2.02
N ARG A 141 -9.49 -0.72 -3.32
CA ARG A 141 -8.69 0.24 -4.09
C ARG A 141 -8.63 1.61 -3.45
N LYS A 142 -9.75 2.09 -2.89
CA LYS A 142 -9.80 3.41 -2.27
C LYS A 142 -9.06 3.43 -0.94
N ILE A 143 -9.16 2.36 -0.18
CA ILE A 143 -8.39 2.19 1.05
C ILE A 143 -6.89 2.14 0.74
N MET A 144 -6.48 1.40 -0.29
CA MET A 144 -5.07 1.32 -0.70
C MET A 144 -4.53 2.66 -1.21
N GLU A 145 -5.32 3.43 -1.96
CA GLU A 145 -4.95 4.80 -2.34
C GLU A 145 -4.77 5.70 -1.10
N TYR A 146 -5.61 5.50 -0.09
CA TYR A 146 -5.48 6.19 1.19
C TYR A 146 -4.22 5.76 1.95
N MET A 147 -3.94 4.46 2.04
CA MET A 147 -2.70 3.94 2.62
C MET A 147 -1.48 4.54 1.94
N LYS A 148 -1.44 4.57 0.61
CA LYS A 148 -0.36 5.19 -0.16
C LYS A 148 -0.08 6.64 0.24
N LYS A 149 -1.13 7.39 0.61
CA LYS A 149 -1.01 8.80 0.97
C LYS A 149 -0.61 9.04 2.43
N TYR A 150 -0.99 8.15 3.35
CA TYR A 150 -0.92 8.41 4.79
C TYR A 150 -0.04 7.43 5.58
N LEU A 151 0.30 6.27 5.03
CA LEU A 151 1.28 5.37 5.64
C LEU A 151 2.67 5.67 5.08
N PRO A 152 3.64 6.06 5.93
CA PRO A 152 5.04 6.16 5.52
C PRO A 152 5.56 4.79 5.09
N MET A 153 6.00 4.70 3.84
CA MET A 153 6.64 3.52 3.27
C MET A 153 8.04 3.92 2.79
N PRO A 154 9.03 3.02 2.84
CA PRO A 154 10.33 3.30 2.26
C PRO A 154 10.24 3.34 0.74
N ASP A 155 11.21 3.98 0.08
CA ASP A 155 11.17 4.24 -1.38
C ASP A 155 11.14 2.96 -2.24
N TRP A 156 11.61 1.83 -1.70
CA TRP A 156 11.58 0.51 -2.34
C TRP A 156 10.26 -0.26 -2.13
N VAL A 157 9.24 0.36 -1.51
CA VAL A 157 7.90 -0.21 -1.35
C VAL A 157 6.86 0.69 -2.01
N THR A 158 6.17 0.17 -3.02
CA THR A 158 5.16 0.90 -3.79
C THR A 158 3.80 0.26 -3.63
N ILE A 159 2.81 1.03 -3.19
CA ILE A 159 1.41 0.59 -3.17
C ILE A 159 0.78 0.88 -4.54
N ASP A 160 0.19 -0.14 -5.16
CA ASP A 160 -0.61 -0.08 -6.39
C ASP A 160 -2.09 -0.33 -6.06
N PRO A 161 -2.88 0.74 -5.88
CA PRO A 161 -4.29 0.61 -5.56
C PRO A 161 -5.14 0.07 -6.73
N LYS A 162 -4.65 0.15 -7.97
CA LYS A 162 -5.39 -0.26 -9.16
C LYS A 162 -5.39 -1.78 -9.30
N ASN A 163 -4.22 -2.38 -9.08
CA ASN A 163 -4.02 -3.82 -9.11
C ASN A 163 -4.27 -4.51 -7.76
N GLU A 164 -4.54 -3.73 -6.71
CA GLU A 164 -4.79 -4.21 -5.34
C GLU A 164 -3.57 -4.97 -4.79
N GLU A 165 -2.37 -4.44 -5.07
CA GLU A 165 -1.09 -5.07 -4.79
C GLU A 165 -0.11 -4.06 -4.16
N ILE A 166 0.86 -4.56 -3.39
CA ILE A 166 2.00 -3.79 -2.89
C ILE A 166 3.26 -4.41 -3.47
N TYR A 167 4.00 -3.63 -4.25
CA TYR A 167 5.27 -4.03 -4.83
C TYR A 167 6.42 -3.74 -3.86
N VAL A 168 7.24 -4.75 -3.62
CA VAL A 168 8.40 -4.70 -2.74
C VAL A 168 9.66 -4.94 -3.56
N ALA A 169 10.33 -3.85 -3.92
CA ALA A 169 11.56 -3.83 -4.72
C ALA A 169 12.78 -4.17 -3.84
N VAL A 170 12.87 -5.41 -3.38
CA VAL A 170 13.94 -5.89 -2.48
C VAL A 170 15.34 -5.56 -3.01
N LYS A 171 15.53 -5.65 -4.33
CA LYS A 171 16.81 -5.32 -5.00
C LYS A 171 17.22 -3.86 -4.90
N ASP A 172 16.25 -2.96 -4.75
CA ASP A 172 16.49 -1.52 -4.64
C ASP A 172 16.66 -1.06 -3.18
N MET A 173 16.63 -2.00 -2.23
CA MET A 173 16.92 -1.69 -0.84
C MET A 173 18.39 -1.24 -0.68
N GLU A 174 18.58 0.00 -0.24
CA GLU A 174 19.91 0.52 0.08
C GLU A 174 20.47 -0.14 1.34
N ILE A 175 21.37 -1.10 1.15
CA ILE A 175 22.11 -1.75 2.24
C ILE A 175 23.49 -1.10 2.31
N LYS A 176 23.92 -0.75 3.54
CA LYS A 176 25.23 -0.10 3.81
C LYS A 176 26.45 -0.82 3.24
N SER A 177 26.33 -2.09 2.86
CA SER A 177 27.44 -2.97 2.51
C SER A 177 27.59 -3.22 1.00
N ASN A 178 26.92 -2.48 0.12
CA ASN A 178 26.94 -2.66 -1.35
C ASN A 178 26.58 -4.09 -1.83
N PHE A 179 25.95 -4.89 -0.98
CA PHE A 179 25.44 -6.21 -1.36
C PHE A 179 24.09 -6.05 -2.03
N GLN A 180 23.85 -6.83 -3.08
CA GLN A 180 22.51 -6.94 -3.67
C GLN A 180 21.78 -8.09 -2.99
N VAL A 181 20.55 -7.83 -2.59
CA VAL A 181 19.69 -8.83 -1.94
C VAL A 181 18.45 -9.05 -2.79
N SER A 182 18.09 -10.31 -2.94
CA SER A 182 16.86 -10.73 -3.60
C SER A 182 16.25 -11.94 -2.90
N ILE A 183 14.97 -12.19 -3.14
CA ILE A 183 14.24 -13.30 -2.55
C ILE A 183 14.39 -14.54 -3.45
N ASP A 184 14.83 -15.65 -2.85
CA ASP A 184 14.96 -16.95 -3.51
C ASP A 184 13.73 -17.82 -3.23
N ARG A 185 13.34 -17.93 -1.95
CA ARG A 185 12.12 -18.62 -1.51
C ARG A 185 11.42 -17.82 -0.42
N PHE A 186 10.09 -17.79 -0.48
CA PHE A 186 9.26 -17.07 0.48
C PHE A 186 7.94 -17.81 0.70
N ASP A 187 8.02 -18.93 1.42
CA ASP A 187 6.85 -19.71 1.82
C ASP A 187 6.60 -19.52 3.32
N LEU A 188 5.54 -18.78 3.65
CA LEU A 188 5.17 -18.46 5.03
C LEU A 188 4.48 -19.62 5.75
N GLU A 189 3.72 -20.44 5.01
CA GLU A 189 3.03 -21.62 5.53
C GLU A 189 4.04 -22.71 5.91
N ALA A 190 5.00 -22.98 5.01
CA ALA A 190 6.05 -23.97 5.22
C ALA A 190 7.23 -23.45 6.07
N ASN A 191 7.26 -22.15 6.39
CA ASN A 191 8.38 -21.49 7.06
C ASN A 191 9.72 -21.69 6.31
N ASP A 192 9.68 -21.72 4.98
CA ASP A 192 10.84 -21.79 4.10
C ASP A 192 11.10 -20.43 3.47
N ILE A 193 12.00 -19.69 4.09
CA ILE A 193 12.40 -18.35 3.67
C ILE A 193 13.90 -18.38 3.36
N ALA A 194 14.25 -17.99 2.14
CA ALA A 194 15.61 -17.90 1.69
C ALA A 194 15.84 -16.61 0.89
N PHE A 195 16.95 -15.94 1.20
CA PHE A 195 17.43 -14.78 0.50
C PHE A 195 18.69 -15.14 -0.28
N LYS A 196 18.81 -14.58 -1.46
CA LYS A 196 20.02 -14.58 -2.25
C LYS A 196 20.77 -13.27 -1.97
N ILE A 197 22.03 -13.40 -1.60
CA ILE A 197 22.95 -12.28 -1.40
C ILE A 197 24.04 -12.39 -2.45
N GLU A 198 24.14 -11.38 -3.30
CA GLU A 198 25.16 -11.26 -4.33
C GLU A 198 26.20 -10.23 -3.89
N ILE A 199 27.47 -10.65 -3.88
CA ILE A 199 28.61 -9.80 -3.51
C ILE A 199 29.47 -9.61 -4.76
N PRO A 200 29.43 -8.42 -5.40
CA PRO A 200 30.26 -8.15 -6.57
C PRO A 200 31.74 -8.17 -6.19
N TYR A 201 32.59 -8.79 -7.01
CA TYR A 201 34.03 -8.89 -6.72
C TYR A 201 34.73 -7.53 -6.61
N GLU A 202 34.26 -6.52 -7.35
CA GLU A 202 34.72 -5.13 -7.26
C GLU A 202 34.58 -4.56 -5.83
N THR A 203 33.52 -4.92 -5.10
CA THR A 203 33.32 -4.49 -3.70
C THR A 203 34.34 -5.08 -2.73
N LEU A 204 34.99 -6.19 -3.12
CA LEU A 204 36.05 -6.86 -2.37
C LEU A 204 37.45 -6.45 -2.85
N GLY A 205 37.55 -5.50 -3.79
CA GLY A 205 38.82 -5.07 -4.37
C GLY A 205 39.46 -6.10 -5.30
N ILE A 206 38.67 -7.05 -5.81
CA ILE A 206 39.11 -8.05 -6.77
C ILE A 206 38.76 -7.53 -8.18
N GLU A 207 39.76 -7.05 -8.91
CA GLU A 207 39.61 -6.71 -10.32
C GLU A 207 39.80 -7.98 -11.16
N LEU A 208 38.74 -8.44 -11.81
CA LEU A 208 38.84 -9.49 -12.81
C LEU A 208 39.54 -8.91 -14.04
N ALA A 209 40.75 -9.39 -14.30
CA ALA A 209 41.45 -9.07 -15.54
C ALA A 209 40.55 -9.45 -16.71
N LYS A 210 40.16 -8.47 -17.54
CA LYS A 210 39.41 -8.68 -18.77
C LYS A 210 40.14 -9.75 -19.60
N LEU A 211 39.63 -10.98 -19.60
CA LEU A 211 40.07 -12.00 -20.54
C LEU A 211 39.51 -11.58 -21.90
N TYR A 212 40.43 -11.16 -22.77
CA TYR A 212 40.20 -10.76 -24.16
C TYR A 212 39.59 -11.89 -24.99
#